data_AF-A0A7Y6YLA9-F1
#
_entry.id   AF-A0A7Y6YLA9-F1
#
_cell.length_a   1.000
_cell.length_b   1.000
_cell.length_c   1.000
_cell.angle_alpha   90.00
_cell.angle_beta   90.00
_cell.angle_gamma   90.00
#
_symmetry.space_group_name_H-M   'P 1'
#
loop_
_entity.id
_entity.type
_entity.pdbx_description
1 polymer ?
#
loop_
_entity_poly.entity_id
_entity_poly.type
_entity_poly.pdbx_seq_one_letter_code
_entity_poly.pdbx_strand_id
1 'polypeptide(L)'
;MKIERKFTKPGQDAYADLAFVSATSEIRNPDGTIVFRLDNIEIPASWSQVASDVIAQKYFRKAGVPTRLKKVREKGVPEFLWRSVPDKGAELGGETSSKQVFDRLAGAWAYWGWKGGYFSSEEDAR
;
A
#
# COMPACT_ATOMS: atom_id res chain seq x y z
N MET A 1 15.85 1.66 17.78
CA MET A 1 14.74 0.70 17.91
C MET A 1 15.12 -0.52 17.10
N LYS A 2 15.07 -1.69 17.74
CA LYS A 2 15.24 -2.98 17.08
C LYS A 2 13.85 -3.56 16.86
N ILE A 3 13.58 -4.05 15.65
CA ILE A 3 12.30 -4.66 15.30
C ILE A 3 12.51 -6.14 15.05
N GLU A 4 11.91 -6.99 15.89
CA GLU A 4 11.89 -8.43 15.63
C GLU A 4 10.88 -8.76 14.52
N ARG A 5 11.34 -9.45 13.48
CA ARG A 5 10.48 -9.92 12.40
C ARG A 5 9.64 -11.10 12.88
N LYS A 6 8.33 -11.05 12.63
CA LYS A 6 7.39 -12.15 12.94
C LYS A 6 6.78 -12.78 11.68
N PHE A 7 6.50 -11.96 10.67
CA PHE A 7 5.80 -12.38 9.44
C PHE A 7 6.62 -12.12 8.17
N THR A 8 7.86 -11.65 8.30
CA THR A 8 8.75 -11.34 7.17
C THR A 8 10.11 -11.98 7.39
N LYS A 9 10.86 -12.20 6.31
CA LYS A 9 12.24 -12.70 6.37
C LYS A 9 13.20 -11.68 5.77
N PRO A 10 14.42 -11.51 6.33
CA PRO A 10 15.43 -10.63 5.75
C PRO A 10 15.71 -10.98 4.28
N GLY A 11 15.74 -9.96 3.41
CA GLY A 11 16.01 -10.13 1.98
C GLY A 11 14.84 -10.71 1.16
N GLN A 12 13.72 -11.07 1.79
CA GLN A 12 12.51 -11.53 1.11
C GLN A 12 11.53 -10.36 0.93
N ASP A 13 10.83 -10.32 -0.20
CA ASP A 13 9.74 -9.37 -0.41
C ASP A 13 8.65 -9.54 0.66
N ALA A 14 8.12 -8.43 1.18
CA ALA A 14 7.16 -8.43 2.29
C ALA A 14 5.84 -9.14 1.96
N TYR A 15 5.53 -9.29 0.67
CA TYR A 15 4.32 -9.96 0.17
C TYR A 15 4.59 -11.37 -0.35
N ALA A 16 5.84 -11.85 -0.34
CA ALA A 16 6.22 -13.12 -0.99
C ALA A 16 5.48 -14.35 -0.45
N ASP A 17 5.19 -14.37 0.85
CA ASP A 17 4.48 -15.48 1.51
C ASP A 17 2.95 -15.26 1.55
N LEU A 18 2.44 -14.19 0.91
CA LEU A 18 1.02 -13.82 0.87
C LEU A 18 0.44 -14.03 -0.52
N ALA A 19 -0.65 -14.80 -0.60
CA ALA A 19 -1.44 -14.91 -1.83
C ALA A 19 -2.38 -13.70 -1.97
N PHE A 20 -2.49 -13.17 -3.19
CA PHE A 20 -3.43 -12.10 -3.55
C PHE A 20 -4.39 -12.57 -4.63
N VAL A 21 -5.63 -12.08 -4.58
CA VAL A 21 -6.70 -12.38 -5.54
C VAL A 21 -7.36 -11.09 -6.01
N SER A 22 -8.02 -11.18 -7.17
CA SER A 22 -8.89 -10.12 -7.68
C SER A 22 -10.27 -10.24 -7.03
N ALA A 23 -10.83 -9.12 -6.59
CA ALA A 23 -12.18 -9.02 -6.06
C ALA A 23 -12.91 -7.81 -6.65
N THR A 24 -14.22 -7.74 -6.41
CA THR A 24 -15.06 -6.56 -6.68
C THR A 24 -15.67 -6.10 -5.36
N SER A 25 -15.61 -4.80 -5.09
CA SER A 25 -16.43 -4.19 -4.05
C SER A 25 -17.64 -3.52 -4.68
N GLU A 26 -18.83 -3.82 -4.17
CA GLU A 26 -20.08 -3.26 -4.68
C GLU A 26 -21.07 -2.98 -3.56
N ILE A 27 -21.73 -1.83 -3.62
CA ILE A 27 -22.87 -1.48 -2.77
C ILE A 27 -24.08 -1.28 -3.68
N ARG A 28 -25.19 -1.93 -3.32
CA ARG A 28 -26.48 -1.77 -4.00
C ARG A 28 -27.54 -1.20 -3.06
N ASN A 29 -28.47 -0.46 -3.63
CA ASN A 29 -29.73 -0.11 -2.99
C ASN A 29 -30.65 -1.34 -2.91
N PRO A 30 -31.71 -1.32 -2.07
CA PRO A 30 -32.70 -2.40 -2.02
C PRO A 30 -33.40 -2.69 -3.36
N ASP A 31 -33.48 -1.68 -4.24
CA ASP A 31 -34.03 -1.82 -5.60
C ASP A 31 -33.04 -2.44 -6.61
N GLY A 32 -31.83 -2.79 -6.16
CA GLY A 32 -30.77 -3.41 -6.96
C GLY A 32 -29.86 -2.43 -7.72
N THR A 33 -30.14 -1.11 -7.69
CA THR A 33 -29.28 -0.10 -8.33
C THR A 33 -27.93 0.02 -7.63
N ILE A 34 -26.86 0.26 -8.39
CA ILE A 34 -25.49 0.33 -7.88
C ILE A 34 -25.22 1.72 -7.31
N VAL A 35 -24.83 1.77 -6.04
CA VAL A 35 -24.40 3.00 -5.33
C VAL A 35 -22.89 3.21 -5.47
N PHE A 36 -22.14 2.12 -5.40
CA PHE A 36 -20.69 2.12 -5.53
C PHE A 36 -20.26 0.81 -6.14
N ARG A 37 -19.30 0.85 -7.05
CA ARG A 37 -18.65 -0.34 -7.59
C ARG A 37 -17.20 -0.03 -7.88
N LEU A 38 -16.31 -0.92 -7.44
CA LEU A 38 -14.90 -0.91 -7.80
C LEU A 38 -14.48 -2.34 -8.14
N ASP A 39 -14.15 -2.53 -9.41
CA ASP A 39 -13.78 -3.82 -9.98
C ASP A 39 -12.28 -4.05 -9.96
N ASN A 40 -11.90 -5.33 -10.05
CA ASN A 40 -10.51 -5.77 -10.21
C ASN A 40 -9.57 -5.23 -9.12
N ILE A 41 -10.04 -5.20 -7.87
CA ILE A 41 -9.21 -4.82 -6.74
C ILE A 41 -8.35 -6.00 -6.30
N GLU A 42 -7.07 -5.74 -6.03
CA GLU A 42 -6.14 -6.75 -5.53
C GLU A 42 -6.15 -6.75 -4.00
N ILE A 43 -6.53 -7.88 -3.40
CA ILE A 43 -6.65 -8.07 -1.95
C ILE A 43 -6.02 -9.40 -1.52
N PRO A 44 -5.64 -9.58 -0.24
CA PRO A 44 -5.13 -10.85 0.26
C PRO A 44 -6.18 -11.97 0.14
N ALA A 45 -5.77 -13.13 -0.35
CA ALA A 45 -6.66 -14.28 -0.57
C ALA A 45 -7.38 -14.78 0.69
N SER A 46 -6.80 -14.50 1.86
CA SER A 46 -7.36 -14.88 3.16
C SER A 46 -8.47 -13.94 3.67
N TRP A 47 -8.71 -12.82 3.00
CA TRP A 47 -9.71 -11.84 3.43
C TRP A 47 -11.12 -12.26 3.03
N SER A 48 -12.08 -11.93 3.90
CA SER A 48 -13.50 -12.05 3.57
C SER A 48 -13.93 -10.96 2.57
N GLN A 49 -15.07 -11.16 1.92
CA GLN A 49 -15.68 -10.12 1.09
C GLN A 49 -15.90 -8.83 1.90
N VAL A 50 -16.35 -8.94 3.16
CA VAL A 50 -16.54 -7.78 4.05
C VAL A 50 -15.24 -7.01 4.26
N ALA A 51 -14.11 -7.69 4.49
CA ALA A 51 -12.81 -7.03 4.63
C ALA A 51 -12.37 -6.34 3.33
N SER A 52 -12.62 -6.98 2.19
CA SER A 52 -12.37 -6.43 0.85
C SER A 52 -13.20 -5.17 0.59
N ASP A 53 -14.47 -5.18 1.00
CA ASP A 53 -15.37 -4.02 0.90
C ASP A 53 -14.93 -2.88 1.79
N VAL A 54 -14.54 -3.17 3.04
CA VAL A 54 -14.06 -2.15 3.98
C VAL A 54 -12.83 -1.44 3.43
N ILE A 55 -11.84 -2.18 2.90
CA ILE A 55 -10.63 -1.53 2.39
C ILE A 55 -10.93 -0.65 1.17
N ALA A 56 -11.74 -1.13 0.24
CA ALA A 56 -12.09 -0.43 -0.99
C ALA A 56 -12.88 0.86 -0.71
N GLN A 57 -13.79 0.84 0.27
CA GLN A 57 -14.69 1.96 0.53
C GLN A 57 -14.11 3.00 1.47
N LYS A 58 -13.27 2.59 2.43
CA LYS A 58 -12.80 3.47 3.52
C LYS A 58 -11.35 3.90 3.38
N TYR A 59 -10.49 3.07 2.78
CA TYR A 59 -9.04 3.28 2.82
C TYR A 59 -8.42 3.55 1.46
N PHE A 60 -8.99 3.00 0.37
CA PHE A 60 -8.54 3.34 -0.97
C PHE A 60 -8.80 4.81 -1.26
N ARG A 61 -7.73 5.50 -1.64
CA ARG A 61 -7.84 6.85 -2.20
C ARG A 61 -8.64 6.78 -3.50
N LYS A 62 -9.71 7.57 -3.61
CA LYS A 62 -10.59 7.56 -4.79
C LYS A 62 -10.02 8.29 -6.00
N ALA A 63 -9.11 9.24 -5.78
CA ALA A 63 -8.50 10.07 -6.82
C ALA A 63 -7.14 10.61 -6.37
N GLY A 64 -6.39 11.20 -7.31
CA GLY A 64 -5.12 11.88 -7.04
C GLY A 64 -3.92 10.96 -6.82
N VAL A 65 -4.06 9.66 -7.09
CA VAL A 65 -2.99 8.67 -7.00
C VAL A 65 -2.34 8.53 -8.37
N PRO A 66 -1.04 8.82 -8.52
CA PRO A 66 -0.36 8.64 -9.80
C PRO A 66 -0.27 7.16 -10.19
N THR A 67 -0.61 6.86 -11.44
CA THR A 67 -0.49 5.51 -12.02
C THR A 67 0.96 5.04 -12.14
N ARG A 68 1.91 5.97 -12.25
CA ARG A 68 3.35 5.70 -12.28
C ARG A 68 4.08 6.65 -11.37
N LEU A 69 5.05 6.10 -10.65
CA LEU A 69 5.87 6.79 -9.66
C LEU A 69 7.34 6.59 -9.97
N LYS A 70 8.15 7.60 -9.66
CA LYS A 70 9.61 7.51 -9.64
C LYS A 70 10.15 7.88 -8.27
N LYS A 71 11.19 7.16 -7.83
CA LYS A 71 11.88 7.49 -6.58
C LYS A 71 12.74 8.74 -6.77
N VAL A 72 12.78 9.57 -5.73
CA VAL A 72 13.63 10.77 -5.68
C VAL A 72 14.75 10.53 -4.70
N ARG A 73 15.99 10.54 -5.21
CA ARG A 73 17.18 10.42 -4.37
C ARG A 73 17.18 11.47 -3.28
N GLU A 74 17.37 11.01 -2.04
CA GLU A 74 17.51 11.88 -0.88
C GLU A 74 18.82 11.57 -0.15
N LYS A 75 19.63 12.61 0.08
CA LYS A 75 20.91 12.46 0.78
C LYS A 75 20.67 12.05 2.23
N GLY A 76 21.36 10.99 2.68
CA GLY A 76 21.24 10.48 4.05
C GLY A 76 20.00 9.63 4.30
N VAL A 77 19.23 9.28 3.26
CA VAL A 77 18.12 8.34 3.33
C VAL A 77 18.44 7.13 2.46
N PRO A 78 18.29 5.90 2.96
CA PRO A 78 18.45 4.67 2.19
C PRO A 78 17.51 4.63 0.98
N GLU A 79 17.95 3.99 -0.11
CA GLU A 79 17.22 3.95 -1.38
C GLU A 79 15.81 3.33 -1.27
N PHE A 80 15.64 2.35 -0.37
CA PHE A 80 14.33 1.74 -0.16
C PHE A 80 13.33 2.66 0.55
N LEU A 81 13.81 3.72 1.23
CA LEU A 81 12.98 4.74 1.89
C LEU A 81 12.85 6.03 1.08
N TRP A 82 13.42 6.11 -0.13
CA TRP A 82 13.26 7.30 -0.96
C TRP A 82 11.79 7.52 -1.30
N ARG A 83 11.34 8.75 -1.06
CA ARG A 83 10.00 9.18 -1.44
C ARG A 83 9.80 9.05 -2.95
N SER A 84 8.56 8.75 -3.31
CA SER A 84 8.12 8.69 -4.70
C SER A 84 7.41 9.97 -5.11
N VAL A 85 7.59 10.38 -6.37
CA VAL A 85 6.84 11.46 -7.02
C VAL A 85 6.19 10.95 -8.30
N PRO A 86 5.13 11.61 -8.82
CA PRO A 86 4.56 11.25 -10.11
C PRO A 86 5.65 11.21 -11.19
N ASP A 87 5.65 10.15 -11.99
CA ASP A 87 6.50 10.12 -13.17
C ASP A 87 5.93 11.02 -14.29
N LYS A 88 6.75 11.36 -15.29
CA LYS A 88 6.33 12.25 -16.38
C LYS A 88 5.17 11.59 -17.15
N GLY A 89 4.06 12.33 -17.28
CA GLY A 89 2.86 11.85 -17.96
C GLY A 89 2.10 10.76 -17.19
N ALA A 90 2.32 10.61 -15.88
CA ALA A 90 1.49 9.74 -15.04
C ALA A 90 0.06 10.32 -14.95
N GLU A 91 -0.92 9.48 -15.28
CA GLU A 91 -2.33 9.80 -15.05
C GLU A 91 -2.65 9.70 -13.55
N LEU A 92 -3.69 10.41 -13.12
CA LEU A 92 -4.18 10.36 -11.74
C LEU A 92 -5.44 9.52 -11.67
N GLY A 93 -5.47 8.57 -10.74
CA GLY A 93 -6.62 7.70 -10.47
C GLY A 93 -6.79 7.42 -8.98
N GLY A 94 -7.46 6.32 -8.66
CA GLY A 94 -7.59 5.79 -7.31
C GLY A 94 -6.63 4.64 -7.01
N GLU A 95 -6.61 4.20 -5.75
CA GLU A 95 -5.99 2.93 -5.34
C GLU A 95 -6.90 1.76 -5.75
N THR A 96 -6.29 0.69 -6.25
CA THR A 96 -6.96 -0.57 -6.64
C THR A 96 -6.29 -1.80 -6.04
N SER A 97 -5.23 -1.64 -5.25
CA SER A 97 -4.59 -2.75 -4.53
C SER A 97 -4.40 -2.40 -3.07
N SER A 98 -4.67 -3.36 -2.18
CA SER A 98 -4.37 -3.21 -0.76
C SER A 98 -2.88 -2.97 -0.50
N LYS A 99 -2.00 -3.46 -1.38
CA LYS A 99 -0.54 -3.21 -1.30
C LYS A 99 -0.24 -1.72 -1.35
N GLN A 100 -0.96 -0.94 -2.16
CA GLN A 100 -0.77 0.52 -2.22
C GLN A 100 -1.07 1.20 -0.87
N VAL A 101 -2.09 0.72 -0.14
CA VAL A 101 -2.39 1.20 1.21
C VAL A 101 -1.30 0.78 2.19
N PHE A 102 -0.89 -0.49 2.16
CA PHE A 102 0.14 -1.03 3.05
C PHE A 102 1.48 -0.31 2.88
N ASP A 103 1.95 -0.19 1.64
CA ASP A 103 3.19 0.51 1.29
C ASP A 103 3.15 1.97 1.72
N ARG A 104 2.00 2.63 1.53
CA ARG A 104 1.83 4.03 1.94
C ARG A 104 1.94 4.21 3.45
N LEU A 105 1.30 3.34 4.23
CA LEU A 105 1.33 3.43 5.70
C LEU A 105 2.70 3.02 6.25
N ALA A 106 3.17 1.82 5.91
CA ALA A 106 4.45 1.30 6.37
C ALA A 106 5.62 2.18 5.90
N GLY A 107 5.61 2.59 4.63
CA GLY A 107 6.64 3.46 4.06
C GLY A 107 6.67 4.84 4.71
N ALA A 108 5.52 5.45 5.00
CA ALA A 108 5.48 6.75 5.69
C ALA A 108 6.04 6.65 7.10
N TRP A 109 5.65 5.62 7.88
CA TRP A 109 6.16 5.43 9.23
C TRP A 109 7.65 5.11 9.25
N ALA A 110 8.12 4.24 8.35
CA ALA A 110 9.53 3.89 8.23
C ALA A 110 10.36 5.11 7.80
N TYR A 111 9.90 5.89 6.82
CA TYR A 111 10.56 7.13 6.40
C TYR A 111 10.71 8.11 7.57
N TRP A 112 9.63 8.42 8.29
CA TRP A 112 9.71 9.37 9.40
C TRP A 112 10.50 8.81 10.60
N GLY A 113 10.40 7.51 10.87
CA GLY A 113 11.23 6.85 11.87
C GLY A 113 12.71 6.93 11.54
N TRP A 114 13.08 6.80 10.25
CA TRP A 114 14.45 7.01 9.78
C TRP A 114 14.90 8.45 9.97
N LYS A 115 14.10 9.42 9.51
CA LYS A 115 14.41 10.86 9.68
C LYS A 115 14.51 11.26 11.15
N GLY A 116 13.76 10.61 12.03
CA GLY A 116 13.79 10.81 13.48
C GLY A 116 14.93 10.07 14.20
N GLY A 117 15.75 9.28 13.51
CA GLY A 117 16.83 8.50 14.13
C GLY A 117 16.34 7.37 15.03
N TYR A 118 15.13 6.85 14.77
CA TYR A 118 14.51 5.84 15.64
C TYR A 118 15.07 4.45 15.45
N PHE A 119 15.64 4.13 14.29
CA PHE A 119 16.19 2.80 14.00
C PHE A 119 17.64 2.67 14.45
N SER A 120 18.00 1.49 14.95
CA SER A 120 19.37 1.22 15.41
C SER A 120 20.30 0.86 14.25
N SER A 121 19.76 0.39 13.12
CA SER A 121 20.47 0.08 11.89
C SER A 121 19.56 0.26 10.67
N GLU A 122 20.14 0.23 9.46
CA GLU A 122 19.36 0.19 8.22
C GLU A 122 18.49 -1.08 8.11
N GLU A 123 18.99 -2.20 8.65
CA GLU A 123 18.24 -3.45 8.66
C GLU A 123 17.00 -3.38 9.56
N ASP A 124 17.06 -2.65 10.68
CA ASP A 124 15.89 -2.47 11.56
C ASP A 124 14.78 -1.64 10.89
N ALA A 125 15.13 -0.84 9.88
CA ALA A 125 14.18 -0.03 9.12
C ALA A 125 13.58 -0.76 7.91
N ARG A 126 14.11 -1.94 7.55
CA ARG A 126 13.79 -2.68 6.31
C ARG A 126 12.83 -3.84 6.52
#